data_AF-A0A2K9HNL8-F1
#
_entry.id   AF-A0A2K9HNL8-F1
#
_cell.length_a   1.000
_cell.length_b   1.000
_cell.length_c   1.000
_cell.angle_alpha   90.00
_cell.angle_beta   90.00
_cell.angle_gamma   90.00
#
_symmetry.space_group_name_H-M   'P 1'
#
loop_
_entity.id
_entity.type
_entity.pdbx_description
1 polymer ?
#
loop_
_entity_poly.entity_id
_entity_poly.type
_entity_poly.pdbx_seq_one_letter_code
_entity_poly.pdbx_strand_id
1 'polypeptide(L)'
;MYFSPEFLQYTLYAVAAVLIIFILVVIGYKIKHNIKIWDKSFVLALVVLINTLYSILSGFFDMPYELSSIVTGGLSLVAFGYIVVIIWDLHKQSKTIKHK
;
A
#
# COMPACT_ATOMS: atom_id res chain seq x y z
N MET A 1 -18.72 -17.99 4.07
CA MET A 1 -18.69 -18.26 2.62
C MET A 1 -17.35 -17.79 2.09
N TYR A 2 -16.54 -18.69 1.51
CA TYR A 2 -15.35 -18.26 0.79
C TYR A 2 -15.79 -17.73 -0.58
N PHE A 3 -15.31 -16.54 -0.94
CA PHE A 3 -15.46 -16.03 -2.29
C PHE A 3 -14.77 -16.99 -3.27
N SER A 4 -15.29 -17.09 -4.50
CA SER A 4 -14.63 -17.91 -5.50
C SER A 4 -13.23 -17.35 -5.80
N PRO A 5 -12.23 -18.21 -6.11
CA PRO A 5 -10.88 -17.77 -6.47
C PRO A 5 -10.89 -16.75 -7.63
N GLU A 6 -11.77 -16.97 -8.61
CA GLU A 6 -11.99 -16.06 -9.74
C GLU A 6 -12.48 -14.68 -9.29
N PHE A 7 -13.49 -14.62 -8.41
CA PHE A 7 -13.98 -13.35 -7.88
C PHE A 7 -12.89 -12.58 -7.13
N LEU A 8 -12.05 -13.30 -6.38
CA LEU A 8 -10.93 -12.71 -5.65
C LEU A 8 -9.91 -12.08 -6.60
N GLN A 9 -9.55 -12.80 -7.67
CA GLN A 9 -8.64 -12.27 -8.70
C GLN A 9 -9.21 -11.05 -9.43
N TYR A 10 -10.47 -11.10 -9.86
CA TYR A 10 -11.12 -9.95 -10.51
C TYR A 10 -11.14 -8.71 -9.61
N THR A 11 -11.42 -8.91 -8.33
CA THR A 11 -11.39 -7.82 -7.34
C THR A 11 -9.97 -7.27 -7.17
N LEU A 12 -8.95 -8.14 -7.09
CA LEU A 12 -7.55 -7.74 -7.01
C LEU A 12 -7.10 -6.91 -8.23
N TYR A 13 -7.52 -7.28 -9.44
CA TYR A 13 -7.23 -6.47 -10.65
C TYR A 13 -7.87 -5.08 -10.58
N ALA A 14 -9.13 -5.00 -10.14
CA ALA A 14 -9.82 -3.72 -9.98
C ALA A 14 -9.12 -2.85 -8.93
N VAL A 15 -8.76 -3.42 -7.78
CA VAL A 15 -8.01 -2.73 -6.72
C VAL A 15 -6.66 -2.24 -7.24
N ALA A 16 -5.91 -3.08 -7.96
CA ALA A 16 -4.62 -2.71 -8.54
C ALA A 16 -4.76 -1.53 -9.53
N ALA A 17 -5.76 -1.57 -10.42
CA ALA A 17 -6.01 -0.50 -11.38
C ALA A 17 -6.31 0.83 -10.68
N VAL A 18 -7.18 0.82 -9.66
CA VAL A 18 -7.51 2.02 -8.87
C VAL A 18 -6.27 2.55 -8.13
N LEU A 19 -5.47 1.65 -7.55
CA LEU A 19 -4.28 2.03 -6.80
C LEU A 19 -3.21 2.67 -7.70
N ILE A 20 -3.01 2.15 -8.91
CA ILE A 20 -2.10 2.71 -9.92
C ILE A 20 -2.56 4.10 -10.33
N ILE A 21 -3.85 4.28 -10.65
CA ILE A 21 -4.39 5.60 -11.02
C ILE A 21 -4.20 6.59 -9.88
N PHE A 22 -4.50 6.18 -8.63
CA PHE A 22 -4.31 7.00 -7.45
C PHE A 22 -2.84 7.45 -7.30
N ILE A 23 -1.90 6.52 -7.42
CA ILE A 23 -0.46 6.81 -7.34
C ILE A 23 -0.04 7.79 -8.44
N LEU A 24 -0.48 7.61 -9.68
CA LEU A 24 -0.16 8.50 -10.79
C LEU A 24 -0.69 9.93 -10.56
N VAL A 25 -1.93 10.06 -10.07
CA VAL A 25 -2.53 11.36 -9.72
C VAL A 25 -1.74 12.04 -8.60
N VAL A 26 -1.36 11.30 -7.55
CA VAL A 26 -0.56 11.82 -6.43
C VAL A 26 0.82 12.27 -6.92
N ILE A 27 1.48 11.50 -7.77
CA ILE A 27 2.77 11.87 -8.37
C ILE A 27 2.61 13.16 -9.18
N GLY A 28 1.62 13.23 -10.08
CA GLY A 28 1.36 14.42 -10.90
C GLY A 28 1.10 15.67 -10.06
N TYR A 29 0.30 15.54 -8.99
CA TYR A 29 0.06 16.62 -8.04
C TYR A 29 1.36 17.07 -7.35
N LYS A 30 2.15 16.13 -6.83
CA LYS A 30 3.39 16.46 -6.12
C LYS A 30 4.44 17.11 -7.02
N ILE A 31 4.59 16.63 -8.26
CA ILE A 31 5.47 17.24 -9.25
C ILE A 31 5.04 18.68 -9.53
N LYS A 32 3.74 18.90 -9.78
CA LYS A 32 3.19 20.24 -10.06
C LYS A 32 3.42 21.23 -8.91
N HIS A 33 3.36 20.77 -7.68
CA HIS A 33 3.51 21.60 -6.48
C HIS A 33 4.92 21.58 -5.88
N ASN A 34 5.90 20.96 -6.54
CA ASN A 34 7.29 20.81 -6.06
C ASN A 34 7.36 20.21 -4.63
N ILE A 35 6.47 19.25 -4.36
CA ILE A 35 6.39 18.52 -3.09
C ILE A 35 7.23 17.26 -3.20
N LYS A 36 7.90 16.87 -2.12
CA LYS A 36 8.67 15.63 -2.05
C LYS A 36 7.82 14.41 -2.41
N ILE A 37 8.21 13.71 -3.47
CA ILE A 37 7.52 12.50 -3.98
C ILE A 37 7.62 11.36 -2.97
N TRP A 38 8.85 11.11 -2.49
CA TRP A 38 9.18 10.09 -1.50
C TRP A 38 8.83 10.51 -0.07
N ASP A 39 7.54 10.49 0.26
CA ASP A 39 7.06 10.59 1.64
C ASP A 39 6.53 9.25 2.16
N LYS A 40 6.25 9.21 3.47
CA LYS A 40 5.79 8.02 4.18
C LYS A 40 4.51 7.43 3.55
N SER A 41 3.58 8.28 3.16
CA SER A 41 2.32 7.89 2.53
C SER A 41 2.52 7.29 1.13
N PHE A 42 3.46 7.84 0.35
CA PHE A 42 3.81 7.33 -0.96
C PHE A 42 4.51 5.96 -0.87
N VAL A 43 5.43 5.78 0.09
CA VAL A 43 6.05 4.47 0.33
C VAL A 43 5.02 3.45 0.78
N LEU A 44 4.09 3.82 1.67
CA LEU A 44 2.99 2.94 2.07
C LEU A 44 2.13 2.51 0.87
N ALA A 45 1.76 3.45 0.00
CA ALA A 45 1.00 3.14 -1.22
C ALA A 45 1.77 2.20 -2.16
N LEU A 46 3.08 2.38 -2.31
CA LEU A 46 3.93 1.48 -3.10
C LEU A 46 4.01 0.07 -2.49
N VAL A 47 4.16 -0.04 -1.17
CA VAL A 47 4.18 -1.35 -0.48
C VAL A 47 2.87 -2.11 -0.70
N VAL A 48 1.74 -1.40 -0.60
CA VAL A 48 0.42 -1.97 -0.88
C VAL A 48 0.29 -2.38 -2.35
N LEU A 49 0.80 -1.58 -3.30
CA LEU A 49 0.80 -1.93 -4.72
C LEU A 49 1.60 -3.20 -4.97
N ILE A 50 2.82 -3.29 -4.45
CA ILE A 50 3.70 -4.45 -4.60
C ILE A 50 3.02 -5.70 -4.03
N ASN A 51 2.40 -5.60 -2.85
CA ASN A 51 1.68 -6.72 -2.25
C ASN A 51 0.48 -7.17 -3.09
N THR A 52 -0.25 -6.21 -3.68
CA THR A 52 -1.38 -6.48 -4.56
C THR A 52 -0.92 -7.18 -5.84
N LEU A 53 0.16 -6.69 -6.47
CA LEU A 53 0.76 -7.32 -7.65
C LEU A 53 1.32 -8.71 -7.33
N TYR A 54 1.93 -8.90 -6.17
CA TYR A 54 2.40 -10.21 -5.71
C TYR A 54 1.24 -11.21 -5.55
N SER A 55 0.14 -10.76 -4.93
CA SER A 55 -1.07 -11.57 -4.76
C SER A 55 -1.68 -11.96 -6.11
N ILE A 56 -1.73 -11.02 -7.06
CA ILE A 56 -2.14 -11.31 -8.44
C ILE A 56 -1.22 -12.36 -9.07
N LEU A 57 0.10 -12.21 -8.93
CA LEU A 57 1.09 -13.11 -9.53
C LEU A 57 1.01 -14.53 -8.94
N SER A 58 0.74 -14.66 -7.64
CA SER A 58 0.49 -15.95 -6.99
C SER A 58 -0.79 -16.65 -7.49
N GLY A 59 -1.69 -15.92 -8.13
CA GLY A 59 -2.85 -16.51 -8.80
C GLY A 59 -2.53 -17.19 -10.14
N PHE A 60 -1.35 -16.91 -10.71
CA PHE A 60 -0.88 -17.50 -11.98
C PHE A 60 0.23 -18.53 -11.79
N PHE A 61 1.04 -18.37 -10.74
CA PHE A 61 2.15 -19.26 -10.43
C PHE A 61 1.92 -19.88 -9.05
N ASP A 62 2.02 -21.20 -8.97
CA ASP A 62 2.10 -21.93 -7.70
C ASP A 62 3.44 -21.61 -7.02
N MET A 63 3.48 -20.46 -6.35
CA MET A 63 4.63 -20.05 -5.56
C MET A 63 4.69 -20.88 -4.26
N PRO A 64 5.90 -21.25 -3.80
CA PRO A 64 6.06 -21.98 -2.54
C PRO A 64 5.40 -21.21 -1.39
N TYR A 65 4.64 -21.91 -0.56
CA TYR A 65 3.92 -21.30 0.57
C TYR A 65 4.86 -20.51 1.48
N GLU A 66 6.07 -21.02 1.75
CA GLU A 66 7.08 -20.34 2.56
C GLU A 66 7.49 -18.99 1.97
N LEU A 67 7.69 -18.91 0.66
CA LEU A 67 8.05 -17.67 -0.03
C LEU A 67 6.89 -16.66 0.00
N SER A 68 5.67 -17.13 -0.27
CA SER A 68 4.47 -16.30 -0.25
C SER A 68 4.18 -15.72 1.14
N SER A 69 4.36 -16.54 2.17
CA SER A 69 4.21 -16.14 3.58
C SER A 69 5.25 -15.09 3.99
N ILE A 70 6.52 -15.28 3.62
CA ILE A 70 7.60 -14.32 3.91
C ILE A 70 7.35 -12.98 3.21
N VAL A 71 6.98 -13.00 1.93
CA VAL A 71 6.75 -11.77 1.15
C VAL A 71 5.52 -11.03 1.66
N THR A 72 4.38 -11.72 1.78
CA THR A 72 3.13 -11.09 2.21
C THR A 72 3.22 -10.62 3.66
N GLY A 73 3.80 -11.44 4.54
CA GLY A 73 4.02 -11.10 5.94
C GLY A 73 5.00 -9.93 6.11
N GLY A 74 6.11 -9.95 5.37
CA GLY A 74 7.11 -8.87 5.37
C GLY A 74 6.55 -7.55 4.86
N LEU A 75 5.84 -7.56 3.72
CA LEU A 75 5.19 -6.37 3.18
C LEU A 75 4.10 -5.84 4.14
N SER A 76 3.36 -6.72 4.79
CA SER A 76 2.37 -6.34 5.80
C SER A 76 3.01 -5.68 7.03
N LEU A 77 4.15 -6.22 7.50
CA LEU A 77 4.90 -5.64 8.61
C LEU A 77 5.44 -4.24 8.26
N VAL A 78 5.97 -4.07 7.05
CA VAL A 78 6.43 -2.77 6.54
C VAL A 78 5.27 -1.79 6.47
N ALA A 79 4.13 -2.19 5.90
CA ALA A 79 2.94 -1.35 5.83
C ALA A 79 2.47 -0.93 7.23
N PHE A 80 2.44 -1.87 8.18
CA PHE A 80 2.09 -1.59 9.56
C PHE A 80 3.05 -0.59 10.21
N GLY A 81 4.36 -0.75 10.03
CA GLY A 81 5.37 0.19 10.51
C GLY A 81 5.14 1.61 9.99
N TYR A 82 4.85 1.76 8.70
CA TYR A 82 4.53 3.07 8.12
C TYR A 82 3.23 3.67 8.68
N ILE A 83 2.18 2.87 8.89
CA ILE A 83 0.93 3.32 9.51
C ILE A 83 1.19 3.85 10.92
N VAL A 84 1.94 3.11 11.75
CA VAL A 84 2.29 3.55 13.12
C VAL A 84 3.03 4.88 13.11
N VAL A 85 4.00 5.04 12.20
CA VAL A 85 4.76 6.30 12.07
C VAL A 85 3.86 7.46 11.62
N ILE A 86 2.93 7.22 10.69
CA ILE A 86 1.98 8.24 10.23
C ILE A 86 1.05 8.67 11.38
N ILE A 87 0.49 7.71 12.13
CA ILE A 87 -0.37 7.99 13.29
C ILE A 87 0.40 8.76 14.36
N TRP A 88 1.65 8.37 14.64
CA TRP A 88 2.50 9.08 15.59
C TRP A 88 2.76 10.53 15.20
N ASP A 89 3.05 10.78 13.92
CA ASP A 89 3.24 12.14 13.41
C ASP A 89 1.96 12.97 13.52
N LEU A 90 0.79 12.38 13.20
CA LEU A 90 -0.51 13.05 13.35
C LEU A 90 -0.82 13.40 14.81
N HIS A 91 -0.51 12.49 15.74
CA HIS A 91 -0.68 12.72 17.18
C HIS A 91 0.23 13.85 17.67
N LYS A 92 1.48 13.89 17.20
CA LYS A 92 2.43 14.96 17.53
C LYS A 92 1.95 16.32 17.00
N GLN A 93 1.47 16.37 15.76
CA GLN A 93 0.93 17.61 15.18
C GLN A 93 -0.31 18.12 15.92
N SER A 94 -1.22 17.22 16.32
CA SER A 94 -2.42 17.58 17.08
C SER A 94 -2.09 18.23 18.43
N LYS A 95 -1.05 17.75 19.12
CA LYS A 95 -0.58 18.34 20.39
C LYS A 95 0.02 19.73 20.22
N THR A 96 0.75 19.98 19.12
CA THR A 96 1.34 21.30 18.84
C THR A 96 0.27 22.35 18.53
N ILE A 97 -0.79 21.98 17.80
CA ILE A 97 -1.88 22.90 17.44
C ILE A 97 -2.73 23.27 18.65
N LYS A 98 -2.94 22.35 19.60
CA LYS A 98 -3.68 22.63 20.85
C LYS A 98 -2.94 23.54 21.84
N HIS A 99 -1.63 23.75 21.67
CA HIS A 99 -0.81 24.48 22.63
C HIS A 99 -0.47 25.91 22.19
N LYS A 100 -1.06 26.36 21.08
CA LYS A 100 -0.89 27.69 20.48
C LYS A 100 -2.22 28.41 20.43
#